data_AF-A0A6A4GMS7-F1
#
_entry.id   AF-A0A6A4GMS7-F1
#
_cell.length_a   1.000
_cell.length_b   1.000
_cell.length_c   1.000
_cell.angle_alpha   90.00
_cell.angle_beta   90.00
_cell.angle_gamma   90.00
#
_symmetry.space_group_name_H-M   'P 1'
#
loop_
_entity.id
_entity.type
_entity.pdbx_description
1 polymer ?
#
loop_
_entity_poly.entity_id
_entity_poly.type
_entity_poly.pdbx_seq_one_letter_code
_entity_poly.pdbx_strand_id
1 'polypeptide(L)'
;MPAYRTKMRCAFASPEPIKEKKPRAPRKKLTEEEKAEAAEKRSARKEWMEATKEWEEALLPWRQDEDFKWPTGTLGIYKSDAKSKYSLTDADILTLRHESISNSPKSFFSYVDVRNLAEKKFASGAMKDGYDLPELRALVWRPKG
;
A
#
# COMPACT_ATOMS: atom_id res chain seq x y z
N MET A 1 26.65 -2.86 -4.89
CA MET A 1 26.55 -2.34 -6.28
C MET A 1 26.86 -0.86 -6.28
N PRO A 2 27.85 -0.35 -7.05
CA PRO A 2 28.15 1.08 -7.06
C PRO A 2 27.26 1.83 -8.05
N ALA A 3 26.72 2.96 -7.61
CA ALA A 3 25.89 3.86 -8.40
C ALA A 3 26.74 4.74 -9.33
N TYR A 4 27.01 4.28 -10.54
CA TYR A 4 27.57 5.12 -11.60
C TYR A 4 26.65 5.12 -12.82
N ARG A 5 25.68 6.03 -12.83
CA ARG A 5 25.09 6.54 -14.09
C ARG A 5 25.86 7.81 -14.48
N THR A 6 27.08 7.64 -14.95
CA THR A 6 27.82 8.72 -15.60
C THR A 6 27.23 8.89 -17.00
N LYS A 7 26.51 10.00 -17.23
CA LYS A 7 26.04 10.34 -18.59
C LYS A 7 27.28 10.61 -19.46
N MET A 8 27.54 9.79 -20.47
CA MET A 8 28.59 10.06 -21.46
C MET A 8 28.32 11.42 -22.11
N ARG A 9 29.27 12.37 -22.01
CA ARG A 9 29.23 13.65 -22.72
C ARG A 9 30.06 13.54 -24.00
N CYS A 10 29.51 14.01 -25.12
CA CYS A 10 30.21 14.06 -26.41
C CYS A 10 31.44 14.97 -26.32
N ALA A 11 32.55 14.59 -26.98
CA ALA A 11 33.84 15.27 -26.91
C ALA A 11 33.83 16.74 -27.39
N PHE A 12 32.77 17.17 -28.09
CA PHE A 12 32.59 18.55 -28.60
C PHE A 12 31.57 19.38 -27.81
N ALA A 13 31.02 18.85 -26.71
CA ALA A 13 30.10 19.62 -25.88
C ALA A 13 30.90 20.65 -25.05
N SER A 14 30.73 21.94 -25.38
CA SER A 14 31.26 23.05 -24.57
C SER A 14 30.83 22.86 -23.09
N PRO A 15 31.74 23.00 -22.11
CA PRO A 15 31.40 22.81 -20.71
C PRO A 15 30.33 23.83 -20.30
N GLU A 16 29.13 23.33 -19.98
CA GLU A 16 28.08 24.16 -19.37
C GLU A 16 28.65 24.82 -18.10
N PRO A 17 28.39 26.11 -17.87
CA PRO A 17 28.90 26.79 -16.67
C PRO A 17 28.42 26.04 -15.43
N ILE A 18 29.36 25.69 -14.55
CA ILE A 18 29.10 25.02 -13.28
C ILE A 18 28.19 25.97 -12.48
N LYS A 19 26.91 25.62 -12.37
CA LYS A 19 25.97 26.37 -11.55
C LYS A 19 26.46 26.36 -10.11
N GLU A 20 26.87 27.53 -9.62
CA GLU A 20 27.28 27.72 -8.23
C GLU A 20 26.13 27.27 -7.31
N LYS A 21 26.44 26.34 -6.39
CA LYS A 21 25.46 25.83 -5.44
C LYS A 21 25.19 26.94 -4.42
N LYS A 22 24.00 27.54 -4.47
CA LYS A 22 23.54 28.50 -3.46
C LYS A 22 23.65 27.87 -2.05
N PRO A 23 24.07 28.63 -1.03
CA PRO A 23 24.14 28.14 0.34
C PRO A 23 22.75 27.69 0.80
N ARG A 24 22.71 26.57 1.53
CA ARG A 24 21.46 25.99 2.04
C ARG A 24 20.88 26.94 3.09
N ALA A 25 19.60 27.27 2.96
CA ALA A 25 18.91 28.14 3.91
C ALA A 25 19.03 27.60 5.36
N PRO A 26 19.13 28.49 6.37
CA PRO A 26 19.19 28.08 7.77
C PRO A 26 17.91 27.33 8.18
N ARG A 27 18.08 26.28 8.99
CA ARG A 27 16.96 25.47 9.46
C ARG A 27 16.06 26.30 10.39
N LYS A 28 14.76 26.35 10.09
CA LYS A 28 13.73 26.95 10.98
C LYS A 28 13.78 26.22 12.33
N LYS A 29 13.90 26.96 13.44
CA LYS A 29 13.79 26.39 14.79
C LYS A 29 12.31 26.03 15.01
N LEU A 30 12.00 24.74 15.13
CA LEU A 30 10.64 24.30 15.50
C LEU A 30 10.30 24.83 16.90
N THR A 31 9.07 25.29 17.08
CA THR A 31 8.50 25.62 18.40
C THR A 31 8.34 24.36 19.24
N GLU A 32 8.15 24.50 20.55
CA GLU A 32 7.97 23.36 21.46
C GLU A 32 6.72 22.53 21.11
N GLU A 33 5.65 23.21 20.65
CA GLU A 33 4.42 22.59 20.16
C GLU A 33 4.65 21.77 18.88
N GLU A 34 5.34 22.32 17.88
CA GLU A 34 5.66 21.58 16.65
C GLU A 34 6.56 20.36 16.93
N LYS A 35 7.40 20.42 17.97
CA LYS A 35 8.24 19.28 18.40
C LYS A 35 7.42 18.18 19.06
N ALA A 36 6.42 18.53 19.86
CA ALA A 36 5.51 17.58 20.49
C ALA A 36 4.68 16.84 19.42
N GLU A 37 4.06 17.58 18.49
CA GLU A 37 3.34 16.96 17.36
C GLU A 37 4.23 16.06 16.50
N ALA A 38 5.49 16.48 16.27
CA ALA A 38 6.45 15.67 15.52
C ALA A 38 6.85 14.40 16.28
N ALA A 39 6.84 14.41 17.61
CA ALA A 39 7.09 13.23 18.43
C ALA A 39 5.90 12.27 18.39
N GLU A 40 4.67 12.77 18.51
CA GLU A 40 3.43 11.97 18.40
C GLU A 40 3.29 11.33 17.02
N LYS A 41 3.53 12.09 15.95
CA LYS A 41 3.52 11.53 14.58
C LYS A 41 4.60 10.47 14.37
N ARG A 42 5.71 10.55 15.11
CA ARG A 42 6.77 9.52 15.07
C ARG A 42 6.38 8.26 15.84
N SER A 43 5.75 8.38 17.00
CA SER A 43 5.27 7.21 17.75
C SER A 43 4.17 6.49 16.99
N ALA A 44 3.15 7.21 16.50
CA ALA A 44 2.08 6.63 15.69
C ALA A 44 2.64 5.91 14.43
N ARG A 45 3.65 6.50 13.78
CA ARG A 45 4.31 5.85 12.65
C ARG A 45 5.07 4.59 13.05
N LYS A 46 5.69 4.53 14.23
CA LYS A 46 6.37 3.32 14.71
C LYS A 46 5.38 2.20 14.98
N GLU A 47 4.29 2.49 15.68
CA GLU A 47 3.21 1.54 15.95
C GLU A 47 2.62 1.01 14.65
N TRP A 48 2.36 1.88 13.68
CA TRP A 48 1.90 1.47 12.36
C TRP A 48 2.92 0.56 11.65
N MET A 49 4.20 0.91 11.67
CA MET A 49 5.25 0.08 11.06
C MET A 49 5.35 -1.30 11.72
N GLU A 50 5.24 -1.37 13.05
CA GLU A 50 5.25 -2.64 13.79
C GLU A 50 4.02 -3.49 13.44
N ALA A 51 2.82 -2.89 13.44
CA ALA A 51 1.59 -3.57 13.03
C ALA A 51 1.66 -4.07 11.57
N THR A 52 2.20 -3.27 10.65
CA THR A 52 2.39 -3.72 9.26
C THR A 52 3.37 -4.88 9.14
N LYS A 53 4.43 -4.87 9.95
CA LYS A 53 5.43 -5.93 9.94
C LYS A 53 4.86 -7.23 10.51
N GLU A 54 4.18 -7.17 11.65
CA GLU A 54 3.49 -8.33 12.23
C GLU A 54 2.44 -8.90 11.28
N TRP A 55 1.70 -8.02 10.61
CA TRP A 55 0.75 -8.42 9.58
C TRP A 55 1.43 -9.15 8.42
N GLU A 56 2.47 -8.57 7.83
CA GLU A 56 3.22 -9.17 6.72
C GLU A 56 3.87 -10.52 7.09
N GLU A 57 4.39 -10.65 8.32
CA GLU A 57 4.94 -11.91 8.83
C GLU A 57 3.86 -12.99 9.03
N ALA A 58 2.63 -12.59 9.37
CA ALA A 58 1.50 -13.50 9.52
C ALA A 58 0.88 -13.95 8.17
N LEU A 59 1.22 -13.28 7.06
CA LEU A 59 0.71 -13.64 5.74
C LEU A 59 1.38 -14.92 5.24
N LEU A 60 0.57 -15.97 5.07
CA LEU A 60 0.98 -17.18 4.38
C LEU A 60 0.45 -17.11 2.94
N PRO A 61 1.35 -17.02 1.92
CA PRO A 61 0.92 -17.04 0.53
C PRO A 61 0.13 -18.32 0.24
N TRP A 62 -0.99 -18.17 -0.45
CA TRP A 62 -1.73 -19.34 -0.90
C TRP A 62 -0.91 -20.07 -1.96
N ARG A 63 -0.76 -21.38 -1.79
CA ARG A 63 -0.16 -22.24 -2.82
C ARG A 63 -1.15 -22.30 -3.98
N GLN A 64 -0.76 -21.67 -5.09
CA GLN A 64 -1.62 -21.56 -6.26
C GLN A 64 -1.92 -22.95 -6.85
N ASP A 65 -3.20 -23.30 -6.86
CA ASP A 65 -3.72 -24.46 -7.57
C ASP A 65 -4.40 -23.98 -8.85
N GLU A 66 -3.81 -24.25 -10.02
CA GLU A 66 -4.33 -23.75 -11.31
C GLU A 66 -5.69 -24.36 -11.70
N ASP A 67 -6.02 -25.52 -11.14
CA ASP A 67 -7.29 -26.21 -11.35
C ASP A 67 -8.41 -25.71 -10.40
N PHE A 68 -8.08 -24.82 -9.46
CA PHE A 68 -9.05 -24.31 -8.52
C PHE A 68 -10.10 -23.45 -9.24
N LYS A 69 -11.37 -23.81 -9.07
CA LYS A 69 -12.50 -23.04 -9.59
C LYS A 69 -13.50 -22.69 -8.51
N TRP A 70 -13.94 -21.44 -8.52
CA TRP A 70 -15.02 -21.01 -7.65
C TRP A 70 -16.36 -21.59 -8.13
N PRO A 71 -17.28 -21.95 -7.21
CA PRO A 71 -18.64 -22.33 -7.58
C PRO A 71 -19.34 -21.23 -8.37
N THR A 72 -20.17 -21.62 -9.34
CA THR A 72 -20.98 -20.69 -10.12
C THR A 72 -21.87 -19.84 -9.21
N GLY A 73 -21.94 -18.53 -9.48
CA GLY A 73 -22.69 -17.57 -8.65
C GLY A 73 -21.86 -16.91 -7.54
N THR A 74 -20.59 -17.29 -7.37
CA THR A 74 -19.68 -16.58 -6.47
C THR A 74 -19.41 -15.17 -7.00
N LEU A 75 -19.62 -14.14 -6.18
CA LEU A 75 -19.26 -12.77 -6.52
C LEU A 75 -17.73 -12.64 -6.55
N GLY A 76 -17.17 -12.46 -7.74
CA GLY A 76 -15.74 -12.29 -7.96
C GLY A 76 -15.33 -10.81 -7.98
N ILE A 77 -14.09 -10.54 -7.58
CA ILE A 77 -13.42 -9.25 -7.77
C ILE A 77 -12.02 -9.47 -8.34
N TYR A 78 -11.60 -8.60 -9.26
CA TYR A 78 -10.25 -8.66 -9.82
C TYR A 78 -9.22 -8.12 -8.84
N LYS A 79 -7.98 -8.61 -8.96
CA LYS A 79 -6.84 -8.12 -8.17
C LYS A 79 -6.70 -6.59 -8.19
N SER A 80 -6.86 -5.96 -9.36
CA SER A 80 -6.77 -4.50 -9.51
C SER A 80 -7.82 -3.77 -8.68
N ASP A 81 -9.03 -4.29 -8.68
CA ASP A 81 -10.19 -3.65 -8.05
C ASP A 81 -10.18 -3.88 -6.54
N ALA A 82 -9.72 -5.06 -6.09
CA ALA A 82 -9.48 -5.33 -4.69
C ALA A 82 -8.44 -4.36 -4.09
N LYS A 83 -7.34 -4.09 -4.81
CA LYS A 83 -6.33 -3.12 -4.38
C LYS A 83 -6.85 -1.70 -4.30
N SER A 84 -7.53 -1.24 -5.35
CA SER A 84 -8.03 0.13 -5.41
C SER A 84 -9.14 0.37 -4.40
N LYS A 85 -10.05 -0.60 -4.24
CA LYS A 85 -11.20 -0.47 -3.33
C LYS A 85 -10.80 -0.62 -1.88
N TYR A 86 -9.98 -1.61 -1.53
CA TYR A 86 -9.67 -1.98 -0.15
C TYR A 86 -8.28 -1.57 0.33
N SER A 87 -7.51 -0.81 -0.47
CA SER A 87 -6.10 -0.45 -0.14
C SER A 87 -5.24 -1.65 0.27
N LEU A 88 -5.55 -2.83 -0.27
CA LEU A 88 -4.80 -4.05 -0.04
C LEU A 88 -3.54 -4.05 -0.91
N THR A 89 -2.49 -4.69 -0.41
CA THR A 89 -1.25 -4.91 -1.16
C THR A 89 -1.35 -6.18 -2.02
N ASP A 90 -0.40 -6.35 -2.94
CA ASP A 90 -0.30 -7.59 -3.71
C ASP A 90 -0.04 -8.80 -2.79
N ALA A 91 0.77 -8.64 -1.74
CA ALA A 91 1.06 -9.70 -0.78
C ALA A 91 -0.19 -10.14 -0.01
N ASP A 92 -0.99 -9.19 0.45
CA ASP A 92 -2.28 -9.43 1.11
C ASP A 92 -3.19 -10.30 0.25
N ILE A 93 -3.41 -9.88 -1.00
CA ILE A 93 -4.37 -10.51 -1.89
C ILE A 93 -3.93 -11.92 -2.29
N LEU A 94 -2.62 -12.15 -2.45
CA LEU A 94 -2.07 -13.46 -2.82
C LEU A 94 -2.12 -14.49 -1.69
N THR A 95 -2.50 -14.11 -0.47
CA THR A 95 -2.84 -15.08 0.59
C THR A 95 -4.22 -15.72 0.38
N LEU A 96 -5.06 -15.14 -0.48
CA LEU A 96 -6.38 -15.64 -0.76
C LEU A 96 -6.37 -16.65 -1.92
N ARG A 97 -7.29 -17.61 -1.81
CA ARG A 97 -7.64 -18.52 -2.92
C ARG A 97 -8.14 -17.71 -4.11
N HIS A 98 -7.61 -18.01 -5.28
CA HIS A 98 -8.00 -17.33 -6.50
C HIS A 98 -7.98 -18.26 -7.68
N GLU A 99 -8.89 -18.00 -8.61
CA GLU A 99 -8.93 -18.71 -9.88
C GLU A 99 -8.20 -17.88 -10.93
N SER A 100 -7.32 -18.54 -11.69
CA SER A 100 -6.65 -17.95 -12.84
C SER A 100 -7.41 -18.27 -14.12
N ILE A 101 -7.56 -17.26 -14.97
CA ILE A 101 -8.17 -17.45 -16.29
C ILE A 101 -7.10 -17.98 -17.23
N SER A 102 -7.34 -19.13 -17.87
CA SER A 102 -6.41 -19.71 -18.84
C SER A 102 -6.02 -18.69 -19.92
N ASN A 103 -4.73 -18.61 -20.24
CA ASN A 103 -4.14 -17.64 -21.18
C ASN A 103 -4.34 -16.16 -20.82
N SER A 104 -4.67 -15.84 -19.56
CA SER A 104 -4.75 -14.47 -19.09
C SER A 104 -3.93 -14.27 -17.81
N PRO A 105 -3.24 -13.13 -17.64
CA PRO A 105 -2.62 -12.78 -16.36
C PRO A 105 -3.66 -12.36 -15.30
N LYS A 106 -4.96 -12.39 -15.63
CA LYS A 106 -6.05 -11.99 -14.73
C LYS A 106 -6.40 -13.15 -13.81
N SER A 107 -6.46 -12.85 -12.53
CA SER A 107 -7.00 -13.71 -11.48
C SER A 107 -8.21 -13.06 -10.83
N PHE A 108 -9.14 -13.89 -10.36
CA PHE A 108 -10.30 -13.43 -9.62
C PHE A 108 -10.36 -14.06 -8.23
N PHE A 109 -10.81 -13.23 -7.30
CA PHE A 109 -10.88 -13.51 -5.88
C PHE A 109 -12.34 -13.45 -5.44
N SER A 110 -12.71 -14.22 -4.42
CA SER A 110 -14.03 -14.09 -3.80
C SER A 110 -14.17 -12.70 -3.16
N TYR A 111 -15.25 -11.99 -3.47
CA TYR A 111 -15.55 -10.68 -2.88
C TYR A 111 -15.61 -10.75 -1.36
N VAL A 112 -16.21 -11.83 -0.83
CA VAL A 112 -16.39 -12.06 0.61
C VAL A 112 -15.02 -12.23 1.28
N ASP A 113 -14.13 -13.01 0.68
CA ASP A 113 -12.81 -13.26 1.25
C ASP A 113 -11.93 -12.00 1.24
N VAL A 114 -12.00 -11.22 0.15
CA VAL A 114 -11.29 -9.93 0.03
C VAL A 114 -11.78 -8.93 1.07
N ARG A 115 -13.09 -8.86 1.27
CA ARG A 115 -13.70 -8.02 2.32
C ARG A 115 -13.23 -8.44 3.71
N ASN A 116 -13.33 -9.73 4.03
CA ASN A 116 -12.91 -10.26 5.33
C ASN A 116 -11.43 -10.01 5.60
N LEU A 117 -10.58 -10.08 4.57
CA LEU A 117 -9.16 -9.77 4.69
C LEU A 117 -8.94 -8.28 4.98
N ALA A 118 -9.67 -7.39 4.30
CA ALA A 118 -9.61 -5.95 4.57
C ALA A 118 -10.06 -5.60 5.99
N GLU A 119 -11.13 -6.22 6.49
CA GLU A 119 -11.60 -6.07 7.87
C GLU A 119 -10.56 -6.54 8.89
N LYS A 120 -9.91 -7.68 8.64
CA LYS A 120 -8.82 -8.18 9.50
C LYS A 120 -7.60 -7.25 9.51
N LYS A 121 -7.22 -6.72 8.35
CA LYS A 121 -6.10 -5.77 8.21
C LYS A 121 -6.40 -4.43 8.88
N PHE A 122 -7.66 -4.00 8.85
CA PHE A 122 -8.10 -2.82 9.57
C PHE A 122 -8.04 -3.05 11.08
N ALA A 123 -8.54 -4.19 11.56
CA ALA A 123 -8.54 -4.55 12.97
C ALA A 123 -7.11 -4.72 13.55
N SER A 124 -6.13 -5.12 12.73
CA SER A 124 -4.73 -5.21 13.16
C SER A 124 -4.01 -3.86 13.20
N GLY A 125 -4.62 -2.76 12.74
CA GLY A 125 -3.97 -1.45 12.65
C GLY A 125 -2.91 -1.34 11.55
N ALA A 126 -2.73 -2.38 10.72
CA ALA A 126 -1.79 -2.42 9.61
C ALA A 126 -2.30 -1.73 8.34
N MET A 127 -3.52 -1.19 8.38
CA MET A 127 -4.12 -0.51 7.23
C MET A 127 -3.48 0.87 7.02
N LYS A 128 -3.61 1.41 5.80
CA LYS A 128 -3.04 2.71 5.47
C LYS A 128 -3.66 3.80 6.33
N ASP A 129 -2.83 4.68 6.90
CA ASP A 129 -3.28 5.81 7.71
C ASP A 129 -4.29 6.69 6.93
N GLY A 130 -5.40 7.04 7.58
CA GLY A 130 -6.53 7.77 7.00
C GLY A 130 -7.41 6.98 6.02
N TYR A 131 -7.24 5.66 5.90
CA TYR A 131 -8.14 4.83 5.11
C TYR A 131 -9.33 4.35 5.93
N ASP A 132 -10.53 4.78 5.53
CA ASP A 132 -11.79 4.27 6.07
C ASP A 132 -12.32 3.14 5.19
N LEU A 133 -12.69 2.02 5.80
CA LEU A 133 -13.40 0.93 5.12
C LEU A 133 -14.74 1.48 4.55
N PRO A 134 -14.97 1.39 3.22
CA PRO A 134 -16.17 1.95 2.57
C PRO A 134 -17.48 1.49 3.20
N GLU A 135 -17.53 0.24 3.68
CA GLU A 135 -18.72 -0.38 4.27
C GLU A 135 -18.96 0.08 5.72
N LEU A 136 -17.92 0.44 6.48
CA LEU A 136 -18.06 1.07 7.79
C LEU A 136 -18.54 2.53 7.66
N ARG A 137 -18.17 3.20 6.55
CA ARG A 137 -18.66 4.54 6.22
C ARG A 137 -20.19 4.58 6.02
N ALA A 138 -20.76 3.52 5.44
CA ALA A 138 -22.19 3.39 5.20
C ALA A 138 -23.01 3.18 6.49
N LEU A 139 -22.40 2.66 7.57
CA LEU A 139 -23.05 2.50 8.88
C LEU A 139 -23.04 3.80 9.70
N VAL A 140 -22.04 4.66 9.52
CA VAL A 140 -21.92 5.96 10.21
C VAL A 140 -22.82 7.02 9.55
N TRP A 141 -23.17 6.87 8.27
CA TRP A 141 -24.10 7.77 7.58
C TRP A 141 -25.52 7.17 7.47
N ARG A 142 -26.31 7.31 8.54
CA ARG A 142 -27.78 7.36 8.40
C ARG A 142 -28.17 8.76 7.99
N PRO A 143 -28.81 8.99 6.82
CA PRO A 143 -29.51 10.25 6.62
C PRO A 143 -30.63 10.31 7.67
N LYS A 144 -30.68 11.38 8.46
CA LYS A 144 -31.91 11.75 9.15
C LYS A 144 -32.90 12.13 8.05
N GLY A 145 -33.83 11.23 7.76
CA GLY A 145 -35.02 11.45 6.95
C GLY A 145 -36.17 10.73 7.63
#